data_AF-A0A6C7WL56-F1
#
_entry.id   AF-A0A6C7WL56-F1
#
_cell.length_a   1.000
_cell.length_b   1.000
_cell.length_c   1.000
_cell.angle_alpha   90.00
_cell.angle_beta   90.00
_cell.angle_gamma   90.00
#
_symmetry.space_group_name_H-M   'P 1'
#
loop_
_entity.id
_entity.type
_entity.pdbx_description
1 polymer ?
#
loop_
_entity_poly.entity_id
_entity_poly.type
_entity_poly.pdbx_seq_one_letter_code
_entity_poly.pdbx_strand_id
1 'polypeptide(L)'
;NLNNEECFEKLLLLFQHLKKLIDENNAYILAQKRKIQNFIQNFIQEYNKTKVLISSEIVNQFITLFSEFENLLSCNFAKIEIAQVAPQLPKSPVTQVSVNIRSDNINSLNEREYKNFYQKLAFELLEEDENNLNIYALFTQAMWGKIRCLPECNNEKITKIRKPDADIIRILLSDKENDIEHIKCFMHELILNPFWIEGVQLFCDFLEKKKKNKQLDILIILTS
;
A
#
# COMPACT_ATOMS: atom_id res chain seq x y z
N ASN A 1 6.74 15.73 7.80
CA ASN A 1 5.71 14.71 8.07
C ASN A 1 4.35 15.18 7.56
N LEU A 2 3.98 14.75 6.35
CA LEU A 2 2.69 15.05 5.72
C LEU A 2 1.54 14.15 6.22
N ASN A 3 1.85 13.15 7.07
CA ASN A 3 0.90 12.20 7.67
C ASN A 3 0.63 12.50 9.16
N ASN A 4 0.44 13.77 9.53
CA ASN A 4 -0.03 14.10 10.89
C ASN A 4 -1.56 14.24 10.86
N GLU A 5 -2.26 13.24 11.36
CA GLU A 5 -3.74 13.19 11.43
C GLU A 5 -4.31 14.45 12.13
N GLU A 6 -3.58 14.97 13.12
CA GLU A 6 -3.88 16.21 13.85
C GLU A 6 -3.95 17.46 12.94
N CYS A 7 -3.22 17.46 11.81
CA CYS A 7 -3.30 18.55 10.83
C CYS A 7 -4.60 18.50 10.03
N PHE A 8 -5.12 17.30 9.75
CA PHE A 8 -6.38 17.13 9.01
C PHE A 8 -7.59 17.42 9.90
N GLU A 9 -7.52 17.12 11.20
CA GLU A 9 -8.52 17.56 12.17
C GLU A 9 -8.59 19.09 12.27
N LYS A 10 -7.44 19.77 12.35
CA LYS A 10 -7.36 21.24 12.33
C LYS A 10 -7.90 21.82 11.03
N LEU A 11 -7.60 21.19 9.90
CA LEU A 11 -8.12 21.59 8.60
C LEU A 11 -9.64 21.43 8.52
N LEU A 12 -10.18 20.32 9.04
CA LEU A 12 -11.61 20.08 9.10
C LEU A 12 -12.35 21.14 9.94
N LEU A 13 -11.79 21.50 11.11
CA LEU A 13 -12.31 22.60 11.92
C LEU A 13 -12.35 23.92 11.14
N LEU A 14 -11.29 24.24 10.39
CA LEU A 14 -11.27 25.45 9.55
C LEU A 14 -12.38 25.44 8.50
N PHE A 15 -12.64 24.31 7.85
CA PHE A 15 -13.73 24.18 6.88
C PHE A 15 -15.11 24.31 7.53
N GLN A 16 -15.30 23.77 8.74
CA GLN A 16 -16.55 23.92 9.51
C GLN A 16 -16.80 25.39 9.90
N HIS A 17 -15.74 26.09 10.33
CA HIS A 17 -15.82 27.54 10.59
C HIS A 17 -16.15 28.33 9.32
N LEU A 18 -15.54 27.96 8.19
CA LEU A 18 -15.79 28.61 6.91
C LEU A 18 -17.23 28.39 6.44
N LYS A 19 -17.80 27.19 6.66
CA LYS A 19 -19.22 26.91 6.41
C LYS A 19 -20.12 27.82 7.23
N LYS A 20 -19.87 27.91 8.55
CA LYS A 20 -20.65 28.78 9.45
C LYS A 20 -20.66 30.25 8.98
N LEU A 21 -19.52 30.74 8.50
CA LEU A 21 -19.41 32.11 7.98
C LEU A 21 -20.15 32.32 6.64
N ILE A 22 -20.32 31.27 5.82
CA ILE A 22 -21.16 31.31 4.62
C ILE A 22 -22.64 31.31 5.01
N ASP A 23 -23.03 30.47 5.97
CA ASP A 23 -24.41 30.39 6.47
C ASP A 23 -24.86 31.72 7.11
N GLU A 24 -23.94 32.44 7.75
CA GLU A 24 -24.15 33.80 8.28
C GLU A 24 -24.22 34.89 7.18
N ASN A 25 -24.24 34.51 5.90
CA ASN A 25 -24.42 35.37 4.73
C ASN A 25 -23.39 36.52 4.65
N ASN A 26 -22.16 36.25 5.08
CA ASN A 26 -21.09 37.24 5.10
C ASN A 26 -20.72 37.66 3.66
N ALA A 27 -21.06 38.89 3.28
CA ALA A 27 -20.88 39.43 1.94
C ALA A 27 -19.42 39.33 1.42
N TYR A 28 -18.44 39.41 2.31
CA TYR A 28 -17.02 39.26 1.95
C TYR A 28 -16.69 37.82 1.55
N ILE A 29 -17.24 36.83 2.25
CA ILE A 29 -17.00 35.40 1.98
C ILE A 29 -17.74 34.98 0.69
N LEU A 30 -18.94 35.49 0.47
CA LEU A 30 -19.68 35.28 -0.79
C LEU A 30 -18.93 35.84 -2.00
N ALA A 31 -18.25 36.99 -1.86
CA ALA A 31 -17.39 37.55 -2.91
C ALA A 31 -16.15 36.68 -3.20
N GLN A 32 -15.73 35.84 -2.25
CA GLN A 32 -14.62 34.89 -2.39
C GLN A 32 -15.08 33.47 -2.74
N LYS A 33 -16.37 33.26 -3.06
CA LYS A 33 -16.97 31.97 -3.45
C LYS A 33 -16.11 31.18 -4.45
N ARG A 34 -15.56 31.83 -5.47
CA ARG A 34 -14.69 31.19 -6.47
C ARG A 34 -13.35 30.71 -5.90
N LYS A 35 -12.78 31.43 -4.92
CA LYS A 35 -11.54 31.00 -4.25
C LYS A 35 -11.79 29.81 -3.34
N ILE A 36 -12.91 29.81 -2.62
CA ILE A 36 -13.34 28.69 -1.77
C ILE A 36 -13.56 27.44 -2.63
N GLN A 37 -14.24 27.60 -3.77
CA GLN A 37 -14.44 26.52 -4.74
C GLN A 37 -13.11 25.96 -5.25
N ASN A 38 -12.19 26.83 -5.69
CA ASN A 38 -10.86 26.39 -6.15
C ASN A 38 -10.06 25.71 -5.04
N PHE A 39 -10.16 26.18 -3.80
CA PHE A 39 -9.47 25.59 -2.66
C PHE A 39 -9.97 24.19 -2.34
N ILE A 40 -11.29 23.98 -2.30
CA ILE A 40 -11.90 22.65 -2.12
C ILE A 40 -11.51 21.72 -3.29
N GLN A 41 -11.56 22.22 -4.52
CA GLN A 41 -11.21 21.43 -5.69
C GLN A 41 -9.73 21.01 -5.71
N ASN A 42 -8.82 21.92 -5.37
CA ASN A 42 -7.40 21.62 -5.25
C ASN A 42 -7.13 20.61 -4.13
N PHE A 43 -7.83 20.75 -2.99
CA PHE A 43 -7.73 19.79 -1.89
C PHE A 43 -8.14 18.39 -2.34
N ILE A 44 -9.28 18.26 -3.02
CA ILE A 44 -9.77 16.96 -3.52
C ILE A 44 -8.80 16.34 -4.53
N GLN A 45 -8.25 17.16 -5.45
CA GLN A 45 -7.28 16.69 -6.43
C GLN A 45 -5.99 16.19 -5.78
N GLU A 46 -5.41 16.97 -4.86
CA GLU A 46 -4.18 16.58 -4.17
C GLU A 46 -4.41 15.39 -3.22
N TYR A 47 -5.58 15.31 -2.59
CA TYR A 47 -5.97 14.15 -1.79
C TYR A 47 -6.03 12.88 -2.64
N ASN A 48 -6.73 12.91 -3.77
CA ASN A 48 -6.84 11.76 -4.69
C ASN A 48 -5.48 11.37 -5.30
N LYS A 49 -4.60 12.34 -5.57
CA LYS A 49 -3.25 12.10 -6.11
C LYS A 49 -2.30 11.51 -5.09
N THR A 50 -2.33 12.00 -3.85
CA THR A 50 -1.35 11.64 -2.80
C THR A 50 -1.77 10.38 -2.03
N LYS A 51 -3.04 9.96 -2.12
CA LYS A 51 -3.59 8.78 -1.41
C LYS A 51 -3.20 8.77 0.07
N VAL A 52 -3.34 9.93 0.72
CA VAL A 52 -2.96 10.11 2.13
C VAL A 52 -3.73 9.12 2.99
N LEU A 53 -3.01 8.39 3.86
CA LEU A 53 -3.59 7.44 4.81
C LEU A 53 -4.22 8.22 5.98
N ILE A 54 -5.42 8.74 5.78
CA ILE A 54 -6.25 9.38 6.82
C ILE A 54 -7.32 8.38 7.28
N SER A 55 -7.70 8.42 8.56
CA SER A 55 -8.84 7.64 9.05
C SER A 55 -10.10 7.87 8.23
N SER A 56 -10.85 6.79 8.00
CA SER A 56 -12.11 6.83 7.25
C SER A 56 -13.14 7.76 7.87
N GLU A 57 -13.07 7.98 9.18
CA GLU A 57 -13.93 8.90 9.92
C GLU A 57 -13.72 10.35 9.48
N ILE A 58 -12.46 10.82 9.42
CA ILE A 58 -12.14 12.19 8.98
C ILE A 58 -12.51 12.38 7.50
N VAL A 59 -12.24 11.38 6.66
CA VAL A 59 -12.59 11.42 5.23
C VAL A 59 -14.09 11.54 5.02
N ASN A 60 -14.89 10.76 5.77
CA ASN A 60 -16.35 10.86 5.72
C ASN A 60 -16.83 12.25 6.16
N GLN A 61 -16.21 12.84 7.19
CA GLN A 61 -16.55 14.20 7.62
C GLN A 61 -16.23 15.25 6.52
N PHE A 62 -15.13 15.12 5.79
CA PHE A 62 -14.84 15.96 4.63
C PHE A 62 -15.86 15.78 3.50
N ILE A 63 -16.31 14.56 3.24
CA ILE A 63 -17.30 14.28 2.18
C ILE A 63 -18.65 14.89 2.51
N THR A 64 -19.13 14.70 3.75
CA THR A 64 -20.36 15.35 4.22
C THR A 64 -20.25 16.86 4.08
N LEU A 65 -19.14 17.43 4.55
CA LEU A 65 -18.92 18.86 4.51
C LEU A 65 -18.84 19.38 3.06
N PHE A 66 -18.14 18.70 2.14
CA PHE A 66 -18.08 19.13 0.74
C PHE A 66 -19.43 19.03 0.05
N SER A 67 -20.26 18.03 0.34
CA SER A 67 -21.63 17.97 -0.18
C SER A 67 -22.50 19.13 0.33
N GLU A 68 -22.29 19.57 1.57
CA GLU A 68 -22.94 20.78 2.08
C GLU A 68 -22.43 22.04 1.35
N PHE A 69 -21.14 22.11 1.05
CA PHE A 69 -20.57 23.17 0.22
C PHE A 69 -21.09 23.15 -1.23
N GLU A 70 -21.38 21.98 -1.82
CA GLU A 70 -22.01 21.89 -3.16
C GLU A 70 -23.37 22.58 -3.17
N ASN A 71 -24.17 22.36 -2.12
CA ASN A 71 -25.47 23.01 -1.97
C ASN A 71 -25.34 24.52 -1.75
N LEU A 72 -24.44 24.95 -0.86
CA LEU A 72 -24.22 26.37 -0.53
C LEU A 72 -23.60 27.16 -1.68
N LEU A 73 -22.71 26.53 -2.45
CA LEU A 73 -22.00 27.16 -3.55
C LEU A 73 -22.64 26.88 -4.92
N SER A 74 -23.68 26.06 -4.99
CA SER A 74 -24.35 25.66 -6.25
C SER A 74 -23.35 25.18 -7.30
N CYS A 75 -22.37 24.39 -6.88
CA CYS A 75 -21.32 23.84 -7.75
C CYS A 75 -21.08 22.38 -7.42
N ASN A 76 -20.69 21.58 -8.42
CA ASN A 76 -20.36 20.17 -8.23
C ASN A 76 -18.84 20.04 -8.05
N PHE A 77 -18.42 19.40 -6.96
CA PHE A 77 -17.01 19.07 -6.76
C PHE A 77 -16.70 17.70 -7.33
N ALA A 78 -15.43 17.46 -7.64
CA ALA A 78 -14.97 16.10 -7.91
C ALA A 78 -15.20 15.25 -6.66
N LYS A 79 -15.59 13.99 -6.81
CA LYS A 79 -15.76 13.13 -5.65
C LYS A 79 -14.39 12.79 -5.08
N ILE A 80 -14.27 12.84 -3.75
CA ILE A 80 -13.13 12.24 -3.08
C ILE A 80 -13.16 10.75 -3.40
N GLU A 81 -12.10 10.26 -4.02
CA GLU A 81 -11.89 8.84 -4.22
C GLU A 81 -11.51 8.26 -2.87
N ILE A 82 -12.53 7.97 -2.05
CA ILE A 82 -12.33 7.05 -0.94
C ILE A 82 -11.80 5.78 -1.60
N ALA A 83 -10.69 5.25 -1.10
CA ALA A 83 -10.36 3.86 -1.34
C ALA A 83 -11.51 3.01 -0.76
N GLN A 84 -12.58 2.88 -1.52
CA GLN A 84 -13.73 2.08 -1.17
C GLN A 84 -13.22 0.66 -1.10
N VAL A 85 -13.20 0.11 0.12
CA VAL A 85 -13.21 -1.32 0.33
C VAL A 85 -14.48 -1.81 -0.35
N ALA A 86 -14.34 -2.32 -1.58
CA ALA A 86 -15.45 -2.84 -2.36
C ALA A 86 -16.15 -3.99 -1.61
N PRO A 87 -17.43 -4.27 -1.92
CA PRO A 87 -18.24 -5.28 -1.24
C PRO A 87 -17.55 -6.64 -1.26
N GLN A 88 -17.71 -7.35 -0.14
CA GLN A 88 -17.13 -8.66 0.15
C GLN A 88 -17.36 -9.68 -0.99
N LEU A 89 -16.37 -9.84 -1.85
CA LEU A 89 -16.02 -11.14 -2.42
C LEU A 89 -15.26 -11.90 -1.32
N PRO A 90 -15.47 -13.22 -1.13
CA PRO A 90 -14.90 -13.97 -0.01
C PRO A 90 -13.39 -14.07 -0.19
N LYS A 91 -12.67 -13.03 0.23
CA LYS A 91 -11.22 -13.03 0.34
C LYS A 91 -10.87 -13.76 1.61
N SER A 92 -10.10 -14.83 1.43
CA SER A 92 -9.40 -15.55 2.50
C SER A 92 -8.78 -14.57 3.50
N PRO A 93 -8.75 -14.93 4.80
CA PRO A 93 -8.45 -13.99 5.86
C PRO A 93 -6.95 -13.64 5.86
N VAL A 94 -6.57 -12.61 5.11
CA VAL A 94 -5.32 -11.90 5.37
C VAL A 94 -5.67 -10.66 6.16
N THR A 95 -5.80 -10.85 7.48
CA THR A 95 -5.77 -9.77 8.45
C THR A 95 -4.52 -8.93 8.17
N GLN A 96 -4.68 -7.70 7.69
CA GLN A 96 -3.60 -6.72 7.79
C GLN A 96 -3.47 -6.36 9.27
N VAL A 97 -2.66 -7.16 9.97
CA VAL A 97 -2.24 -6.85 11.33
C VAL A 97 -1.22 -5.74 11.19
N SER A 98 -1.56 -4.54 11.65
CA SER A 98 -0.56 -3.55 12.04
C SER A 98 0.26 -4.16 13.18
N VAL A 99 1.31 -4.90 12.83
CA VAL A 99 2.24 -5.46 13.82
C VAL A 99 2.99 -4.27 14.40
N ASN A 100 2.61 -3.86 15.61
CA ASN A 100 3.40 -2.98 16.45
C ASN A 100 4.54 -3.84 17.01
N ILE A 101 5.71 -3.74 16.39
CA ILE A 101 6.87 -4.56 16.74
C ILE A 101 7.41 -4.04 18.07
N ARG A 102 6.95 -4.65 19.17
CA ARG A 102 7.38 -4.34 20.55
C ARG A 102 8.57 -5.18 21.00
N SER A 103 9.18 -5.96 20.12
CA SER A 103 10.24 -6.90 20.50
C SER A 103 11.64 -6.31 20.29
N ASP A 104 12.43 -6.24 21.34
CA ASP A 104 13.85 -5.84 21.29
C ASP A 104 14.76 -6.90 20.64
N ASN A 105 14.22 -8.07 20.25
CA ASN A 105 14.99 -9.19 19.72
C ASN A 105 14.25 -9.90 18.57
N ILE A 106 14.91 -10.01 17.40
CA ILE A 106 14.37 -10.70 16.20
C ILE A 106 14.01 -12.16 16.50
N ASN A 107 14.69 -12.79 17.46
CA ASN A 107 14.44 -14.18 17.82
C ASN A 107 13.11 -14.40 18.56
N SER A 108 12.53 -13.36 19.19
CA SER A 108 11.24 -13.48 19.88
C SER A 108 10.04 -13.24 18.95
N LEU A 109 10.27 -12.82 17.70
CA LEU A 109 9.22 -12.68 16.70
C LEU A 109 8.66 -14.05 16.31
N ASN A 110 7.33 -14.16 16.26
CA ASN A 110 6.69 -15.31 15.63
C ASN A 110 6.89 -15.26 14.09
N GLU A 111 6.60 -16.37 13.39
CA GLU A 111 6.87 -16.47 11.96
C GLU A 111 6.20 -15.36 11.14
N ARG A 112 4.96 -14.99 11.48
CA ARG A 112 4.21 -13.94 10.79
C ARG A 112 4.82 -12.56 11.03
N GLU A 113 5.18 -12.27 12.27
CA GLU A 113 5.80 -10.99 12.63
C GLU A 113 7.20 -10.85 12.00
N TYR A 114 7.97 -11.94 11.99
CA TYR A 114 9.28 -12.01 11.34
C TYR A 114 9.17 -11.70 9.84
N LYS A 115 8.26 -12.39 9.14
CA LYS A 115 7.97 -12.14 7.71
C LYS A 115 7.59 -10.68 7.46
N ASN A 116 6.65 -10.16 8.24
CA ASN A 116 6.17 -8.78 8.10
C ASN A 116 7.26 -7.74 8.39
N PHE A 117 8.14 -7.98 9.36
CA PHE A 117 9.24 -7.08 9.70
C PHE A 117 10.21 -6.93 8.54
N TYR A 118 10.76 -8.04 8.05
CA TYR A 118 11.71 -8.03 6.94
C TYR A 118 11.08 -7.53 5.64
N GLN A 119 9.80 -7.86 5.38
CA GLN A 119 9.07 -7.34 4.23
C GLN A 119 8.94 -5.82 4.28
N LYS A 120 8.49 -5.25 5.42
CA LYS A 120 8.34 -3.81 5.57
C LYS A 120 9.68 -3.08 5.37
N LEU A 121 10.74 -3.59 6.00
CA LEU A 121 12.07 -3.00 5.88
C LEU A 121 12.59 -3.04 4.44
N ALA A 122 12.38 -4.16 3.72
CA ALA A 122 12.71 -4.26 2.30
C ALA A 122 11.93 -3.24 1.46
N PHE A 123 10.65 -3.01 1.77
CA PHE A 123 9.80 -2.08 1.02
C PHE A 123 10.16 -0.62 1.28
N GLU A 124 10.45 -0.26 2.53
CA GLU A 124 10.93 1.07 2.90
C GLU A 124 12.24 1.40 2.18
N LEU A 125 13.22 0.48 2.21
CA LEU A 125 14.50 0.67 1.50
C LEU A 125 14.34 0.73 -0.02
N LEU A 126 13.37 0.01 -0.58
CA LEU A 126 13.08 0.06 -2.02
C LEU A 126 12.45 1.39 -2.45
N GLU A 127 11.66 2.02 -1.58
CA GLU A 127 11.12 3.36 -1.81
C GLU A 127 12.20 4.45 -1.71
N GLU A 128 13.19 4.26 -0.85
CA GLU A 128 14.34 5.18 -0.70
C GLU A 128 15.35 5.05 -1.85
N ASP A 129 15.75 3.83 -2.19
CA ASP A 129 16.71 3.53 -3.25
C ASP A 129 16.40 2.19 -3.93
N GLU A 130 15.85 2.27 -5.15
CA GLU A 130 15.55 1.09 -5.97
C GLU A 130 16.77 0.26 -6.40
N ASN A 131 17.98 0.77 -6.21
CA ASN A 131 19.24 0.11 -6.53
C ASN A 131 19.94 -0.51 -5.32
N ASN A 132 19.35 -0.39 -4.13
CA ASN A 132 19.91 -0.95 -2.91
C ASN A 132 19.86 -2.49 -2.92
N LEU A 133 21.04 -3.11 -3.02
CA LEU A 133 21.18 -4.57 -3.11
C LEU A 133 20.72 -5.30 -1.83
N ASN A 134 20.76 -4.64 -0.68
CA ASN A 134 20.38 -5.24 0.60
C ASN A 134 18.89 -5.61 0.64
N ILE A 135 18.05 -4.98 -0.19
CA ILE A 135 16.62 -5.27 -0.27
C ILE A 135 16.38 -6.76 -0.58
N TYR A 136 17.18 -7.34 -1.48
CA TYR A 136 17.04 -8.74 -1.90
C TYR A 136 17.50 -9.71 -0.79
N ALA A 137 18.50 -9.33 0.01
CA ALA A 137 18.87 -10.07 1.21
C ALA A 137 17.74 -10.06 2.26
N LEU A 138 17.11 -8.91 2.49
CA LEU A 138 15.99 -8.81 3.43
C LEU A 138 14.75 -9.56 2.93
N PHE A 139 14.47 -9.49 1.63
CA PHE A 139 13.40 -10.26 0.98
C PHE A 139 13.60 -11.77 1.16
N THR A 140 14.79 -12.31 0.89
CA THR A 140 15.05 -13.74 1.05
C THR A 140 15.00 -14.16 2.53
N GLN A 141 15.39 -13.28 3.46
CA GLN A 141 15.15 -13.50 4.89
C GLN A 141 13.65 -13.59 5.21
N ALA A 142 12.82 -12.67 4.70
CA ALA A 142 11.37 -12.77 4.87
C ALA A 142 10.81 -14.07 4.30
N MET A 143 11.28 -14.50 3.13
CA MET A 143 10.76 -15.67 2.44
C MET A 143 11.14 -17.01 3.12
N TRP A 144 12.42 -17.19 3.44
CA TRP A 144 12.97 -18.49 3.87
C TRP A 144 13.67 -18.48 5.23
N GLY A 145 13.92 -17.32 5.85
CA GLY A 145 14.79 -17.23 7.04
C GLY A 145 14.33 -18.04 8.27
N LYS A 146 13.03 -18.33 8.39
CA LYS A 146 12.47 -19.18 9.47
C LYS A 146 12.12 -20.60 9.03
N ILE A 147 12.24 -20.94 7.75
CA ILE A 147 11.98 -22.31 7.27
C ILE A 147 13.17 -23.19 7.67
N ARG A 148 12.91 -24.22 8.48
CA ARG A 148 13.94 -25.15 8.97
C ARG A 148 13.80 -26.57 8.42
N CYS A 149 12.62 -26.91 7.93
CA CYS A 149 12.28 -28.24 7.43
C CYS A 149 11.46 -28.12 6.15
N LEU A 150 11.57 -29.15 5.31
CA LEU A 150 10.70 -29.29 4.14
C LEU A 150 9.27 -29.65 4.57
N PRO A 151 8.26 -29.25 3.78
CA PRO A 151 6.88 -29.61 4.04
C PRO A 151 6.67 -31.12 3.93
N GLU A 152 5.74 -31.63 4.73
CA GLU A 152 5.36 -33.04 4.69
C GLU A 152 4.71 -33.38 3.33
N CYS A 153 5.11 -34.52 2.78
CA CYS A 153 4.58 -35.08 1.55
C CYS A 153 3.82 -36.38 1.80
N ASN A 154 2.88 -36.70 0.92
CA ASN A 154 2.32 -38.04 0.83
C ASN A 154 3.33 -39.02 0.18
N ASN A 155 2.94 -40.29 0.06
CA ASN A 155 3.76 -41.35 -0.56
C ASN A 155 4.13 -41.07 -2.03
N GLU A 156 3.40 -40.19 -2.70
CA GLU A 156 3.62 -39.77 -4.09
C GLU A 156 4.50 -38.51 -4.18
N LYS A 157 5.09 -38.06 -3.06
CA LYS A 157 5.89 -36.82 -2.93
C LYS A 157 5.10 -35.53 -3.22
N ILE A 158 3.78 -35.56 -3.04
CA ILE A 158 2.90 -34.41 -3.21
C ILE A 158 2.64 -33.77 -1.83
N THR A 159 2.86 -32.47 -1.72
CA THR A 159 2.58 -31.68 -0.50
C THR A 159 1.13 -31.21 -0.50
N LYS A 160 0.63 -30.81 0.69
CA LYS A 160 -0.68 -30.14 0.82
C LYS A 160 -0.62 -28.64 0.52
N ILE A 161 0.54 -28.12 0.10
CA ILE A 161 0.73 -26.71 -0.21
C ILE A 161 -0.02 -26.39 -1.49
N ARG A 162 -0.83 -25.34 -1.45
CA ARG A 162 -1.58 -24.88 -2.63
C ARG A 162 -0.65 -24.16 -3.58
N LYS A 163 -0.90 -24.32 -4.88
CA LYS A 163 -0.28 -23.50 -5.91
C LYS A 163 -0.85 -22.07 -5.86
N PRO A 164 -0.05 -21.05 -6.20
CA PRO A 164 -0.54 -19.69 -6.38
C PRO A 164 -1.65 -19.61 -7.43
N ASP A 165 -2.51 -18.60 -7.30
CA ASP A 165 -3.63 -18.36 -8.21
C ASP A 165 -3.13 -17.96 -9.61
N ALA A 166 -3.77 -18.50 -10.66
CA ALA A 166 -3.47 -18.16 -12.04
C ALA A 166 -3.66 -16.65 -12.34
N ASP A 167 -4.62 -16.00 -11.66
CA ASP A 167 -4.83 -14.56 -11.81
C ASP A 167 -3.66 -13.74 -11.26
N ILE A 168 -3.03 -14.19 -10.16
CA ILE A 168 -1.83 -13.53 -9.60
C ILE A 168 -0.68 -13.65 -10.59
N ILE A 169 -0.47 -14.84 -11.15
CA ILE A 169 0.57 -15.08 -12.17
C ILE A 169 0.34 -14.15 -13.37
N ARG A 170 -0.90 -14.01 -13.83
CA ARG A 170 -1.24 -13.09 -14.94
C ARG A 170 -0.92 -11.63 -14.61
N ILE A 171 -1.16 -11.19 -13.38
CA ILE A 171 -0.85 -9.83 -12.93
C ILE A 171 0.67 -9.61 -12.89
N LEU A 172 1.45 -10.57 -12.41
CA LEU A 172 2.91 -10.48 -12.36
C LEU A 172 3.56 -10.50 -13.76
N LEU A 173 2.92 -11.15 -14.73
CA LEU A 173 3.37 -11.15 -16.13
C LEU A 173 2.93 -9.91 -16.92
N SER A 174 2.01 -9.11 -16.39
CA SER A 174 1.52 -7.92 -17.08
C SER A 174 2.57 -6.80 -17.05
N ASP A 175 2.80 -6.13 -18.18
CA ASP A 175 3.70 -4.98 -18.21
C ASP A 175 3.08 -3.80 -17.46
N LYS A 176 3.64 -3.47 -16.30
CA LYS A 176 3.32 -2.29 -15.51
C LYS A 176 4.37 -1.20 -15.76
N GLU A 177 3.94 0.06 -15.74
CA GLU A 177 4.84 1.22 -15.89
C GLU A 177 5.72 1.44 -14.66
N ASN A 178 5.26 1.03 -13.47
CA ASN A 178 5.97 1.24 -12.20
C ASN A 178 6.74 -0.01 -11.78
N ASP A 179 8.05 0.02 -11.98
CA ASP A 179 8.95 -1.09 -11.66
C ASP A 179 9.04 -1.37 -10.16
N ILE A 180 9.08 -0.33 -9.31
CA ILE A 180 9.15 -0.46 -7.85
C ILE A 180 7.92 -1.21 -7.32
N GLU A 181 6.73 -0.78 -7.74
CA GLU A 181 5.49 -1.41 -7.31
C GLU A 181 5.40 -2.85 -7.82
N HIS A 182 5.96 -3.11 -9.00
CA HIS A 182 6.01 -4.46 -9.54
C HIS A 182 6.96 -5.37 -8.74
N ILE A 183 8.14 -4.86 -8.36
CA ILE A 183 9.09 -5.55 -7.47
C ILE A 183 8.43 -5.86 -6.13
N LYS A 184 7.69 -4.90 -5.54
CA LYS A 184 6.94 -5.15 -4.29
C LYS A 184 5.89 -6.24 -4.44
N CYS A 185 5.16 -6.26 -5.56
CA CYS A 185 4.20 -7.32 -5.86
C CYS A 185 4.89 -8.70 -5.91
N PHE A 186 5.99 -8.82 -6.67
CA PHE A 186 6.77 -10.06 -6.74
C PHE A 186 7.23 -10.51 -5.35
N MET A 187 7.87 -9.62 -4.60
CA MET A 187 8.36 -9.93 -3.25
C MET A 187 7.23 -10.37 -2.31
N HIS A 188 6.09 -9.65 -2.33
CA HIS A 188 4.96 -9.99 -1.48
C HIS A 188 4.41 -11.40 -1.76
N GLU A 189 4.18 -11.70 -3.04
CA GLU A 189 3.60 -12.99 -3.45
C GLU A 189 4.57 -14.16 -3.17
N LEU A 190 5.86 -13.95 -3.35
CA LEU A 190 6.88 -14.96 -3.05
C LEU A 190 7.06 -15.20 -1.54
N ILE A 191 6.95 -14.16 -0.71
CA ILE A 191 6.95 -14.32 0.76
C ILE A 191 5.74 -15.14 1.23
N LEU A 192 4.57 -14.93 0.61
CA LEU A 192 3.37 -15.71 0.90
C LEU A 192 3.47 -17.16 0.39
N ASN A 193 4.18 -17.37 -0.72
CA ASN A 193 4.31 -18.66 -1.39
C ASN A 193 5.79 -19.08 -1.53
N PRO A 194 6.50 -19.36 -0.42
CA PRO A 194 7.96 -19.54 -0.42
C PRO A 194 8.43 -20.79 -1.18
N PHE A 195 7.54 -21.72 -1.51
CA PHE A 195 7.88 -22.92 -2.29
C PHE A 195 7.53 -22.80 -3.77
N TRP A 196 7.07 -21.63 -4.23
CA TRP A 196 6.79 -21.37 -5.63
C TRP A 196 8.07 -20.98 -6.37
N ILE A 197 8.86 -21.98 -6.73
CA ILE A 197 10.18 -21.79 -7.36
C ILE A 197 10.05 -21.17 -8.75
N GLU A 198 9.02 -21.54 -9.51
CA GLU A 198 8.75 -20.93 -10.82
C GLU A 198 8.50 -19.42 -10.67
N GLY A 199 7.92 -18.97 -9.55
CA GLY A 199 7.73 -17.54 -9.27
C GLY A 199 9.05 -16.79 -9.05
N VAL A 200 10.04 -17.44 -8.43
CA VAL A 200 11.39 -16.86 -8.27
C VAL A 200 12.04 -16.72 -9.64
N GLN A 201 11.88 -17.72 -10.52
CA GLN A 201 12.38 -17.64 -11.89
C GLN A 201 11.72 -16.49 -12.67
N LEU A 202 10.38 -16.34 -12.58
CA LEU A 202 9.68 -15.21 -13.20
C LEU A 202 10.18 -13.86 -12.68
N PHE A 203 10.55 -13.78 -11.40
CA PHE A 203 11.09 -12.56 -10.83
C PHE A 203 12.50 -12.27 -11.36
N CYS A 204 13.35 -13.29 -11.52
CA CYS A 204 14.64 -13.16 -12.18
C CYS A 204 14.50 -12.65 -13.63
N ASP A 205 13.62 -13.27 -14.42
CA ASP A 205 13.34 -12.87 -15.81
C ASP A 205 12.85 -11.41 -15.88
N PHE A 206 12.02 -11.00 -14.92
CA PHE A 206 11.57 -9.61 -14.80
C PHE A 206 12.74 -8.64 -14.55
N LEU A 207 13.63 -8.96 -13.60
CA LEU A 207 14.79 -8.12 -13.29
C LEU A 207 15.74 -8.01 -14.48
N GLU A 208 15.94 -9.12 -15.21
CA GLU A 208 16.73 -9.14 -16.45
C GLU A 208 16.10 -8.23 -17.52
N LYS A 209 14.78 -8.35 -17.77
CA LYS A 209 14.05 -7.50 -18.72
C LYS A 209 14.18 -6.01 -18.38
N LYS A 210 14.20 -5.67 -17.08
CA LYS A 210 14.39 -4.30 -16.57
C LYS A 210 15.86 -3.89 -16.43
N LYS A 211 16.81 -4.71 -16.89
CA LYS A 211 18.26 -4.47 -16.84
C LYS A 211 18.81 -4.22 -15.43
N LYS A 212 18.17 -4.79 -14.41
CA LYS A 212 18.60 -4.74 -13.00
C LYS A 212 19.59 -5.88 -12.70
N ASN A 213 20.69 -5.92 -13.44
CA ASN A 213 21.63 -7.05 -13.45
C ASN A 213 22.27 -7.31 -12.08
N LYS A 214 22.64 -6.27 -11.34
CA LYS A 214 23.27 -6.44 -10.02
C LYS A 214 22.29 -7.05 -9.00
N GLN A 215 21.03 -6.64 -9.08
CA GLN A 215 19.96 -7.15 -8.24
C GLN A 215 19.66 -8.62 -8.58
N LEU A 216 19.63 -8.93 -9.88
CA LEU A 216 19.51 -10.30 -10.38
C LEU A 216 20.65 -11.18 -9.86
N ASP A 217 21.91 -10.74 -9.97
CA ASP A 217 23.08 -11.47 -9.48
C ASP A 217 22.95 -11.81 -8.00
N ILE A 218 22.56 -10.82 -7.17
CA ILE A 218 22.35 -11.02 -5.74
C ILE A 218 21.21 -11.99 -5.47
N LEU A 219 20.09 -11.86 -6.17
CA LEU A 219 18.96 -12.76 -6.00
C LEU A 219 19.35 -14.20 -6.33
N ILE A 220 20.04 -14.42 -7.45
CA ILE A 220 20.54 -15.75 -7.85
C ILE A 220 21.45 -16.32 -6.76
N ILE A 221 22.42 -15.55 -6.25
CA ILE A 221 23.33 -16.01 -5.20
C ILE A 221 22.57 -16.44 -3.93
N LEU A 222 21.51 -15.71 -3.57
CA LEU A 222 20.74 -15.99 -2.36
C LEU A 222 19.71 -17.11 -2.52
N THR A 223 19.38 -17.49 -3.76
CA THR A 223 18.38 -18.53 -4.06
C THR A 223 18.94 -19.80 -4.67
N SER A 224 20.25 -19.85 -4.91
CA SER A 224 20.98 -21.04 -5.36
C SER A 224 21.32 -21.95 -4.18
#